data_AF-A0A538H0N1-F1
#
_entry.id   AF-A0A538H0N1-F1
#
_cell.length_a   1.000
_cell.length_b   1.000
_cell.length_c   1.000
_cell.angle_alpha   90.00
_cell.angle_beta   90.00
_cell.angle_gamma   90.00
#
_symmetry.space_group_name_H-M   'P 1'
#
loop_
_entity.id
_entity.type
_entity.pdbx_description
1 polymer ?
#
loop_
_entity_poly.entity_id
_entity_poly.type
_entity_poly.pdbx_seq_one_letter_code
_entity_poly.pdbx_strand_id
1 'polypeptide(L)'
;MERGERPIDLKPDVCWQLPLRRRDTDADDDGWVTSTIEEWARRHWGAGGDDFHWWCTDAPDAFVGREPVYRGMHDELVELVGQEVYDLLASYLDERSGRSVPLPHPALKKK
;
A
#
# COMPACT_ATOMS: atom_id res chain seq x y z
N MET A 1 6.91 20.17 -7.09
CA MET A 1 7.32 19.66 -5.76
C MET A 1 8.65 20.30 -5.44
N GLU A 2 8.64 21.51 -4.87
CA GLU A 2 9.79 22.44 -4.87
C GLU A 2 10.25 22.86 -3.46
N ARG A 3 9.72 22.25 -2.39
CA ARG A 3 9.96 22.69 -1.01
C ARG A 3 10.69 21.69 -0.10
N GLY A 4 11.03 20.50 -0.59
CA GLY A 4 11.66 19.45 0.23
C GLY A 4 10.73 18.83 1.30
N GLU A 5 9.46 19.23 1.31
CA GLU A 5 8.41 18.69 2.18
C GLU A 5 7.90 17.35 1.61
N ARG A 6 7.57 16.39 2.47
CA ARG A 6 7.05 15.11 2.00
C ARG A 6 5.66 15.35 1.40
N PRO A 7 5.32 14.71 0.27
CA PRO A 7 4.00 14.84 -0.32
C PRO A 7 2.86 14.48 0.65
N ILE A 8 3.12 13.60 1.62
CA ILE A 8 2.13 13.13 2.59
C ILE A 8 1.81 14.17 3.66
N ASP A 9 2.75 15.08 3.97
CA ASP A 9 2.55 16.15 4.95
C ASP A 9 1.55 17.22 4.45
N LEU A 10 1.31 17.26 3.14
CA LEU A 10 0.47 18.26 2.47
C LEU A 10 -0.87 17.69 1.98
N LYS A 11 -0.96 16.37 1.83
CA LYS A 11 -2.15 15.71 1.28
C LYS A 11 -3.09 15.29 2.41
N PRO A 12 -4.41 15.29 2.18
CA PRO A 12 -5.35 14.62 3.07
C PRO A 12 -5.06 13.12 3.16
N ASP A 13 -5.42 12.51 4.29
CA ASP A 13 -5.17 11.09 4.59
C ASP A 13 -5.55 10.13 3.47
N VAL A 14 -6.77 10.28 2.96
CA VAL A 14 -7.27 9.41 1.88
C VAL A 14 -6.45 9.53 0.58
N CYS A 15 -5.84 10.70 0.33
CA CYS A 15 -5.14 10.98 -0.92
C CYS A 15 -3.70 10.45 -0.91
N TRP A 16 -3.01 10.54 0.23
CA TRP A 16 -1.64 10.01 0.32
C TRP A 16 -1.61 8.51 0.57
N GLN A 17 -2.65 7.95 1.20
CA GLN A 17 -2.69 6.51 1.47
C GLN A 17 -2.74 5.67 0.19
N LEU A 18 -3.37 6.13 -0.90
CA LEU A 18 -3.44 5.35 -2.15
C LEU A 18 -2.03 5.05 -2.73
N PRO A 19 -1.73 3.79 -3.11
CA PRO A 19 -2.62 2.61 -3.18
C PRO A 19 -2.73 1.75 -1.91
N LEU A 20 -2.10 2.13 -0.80
CA LEU A 20 -2.09 1.38 0.46
C LEU A 20 -3.37 1.60 1.28
N ARG A 21 -3.97 0.50 1.73
CA ARG A 21 -5.14 0.46 2.58
C ARG A 21 -4.78 -0.16 3.91
N ARG A 22 -4.99 0.57 5.00
CA ARG A 22 -5.01 -0.01 6.35
C ARG A 22 -6.44 -0.44 6.70
N ARG A 23 -6.57 -1.67 7.16
CA ARG A 23 -7.81 -2.24 7.68
C ARG A 23 -7.56 -2.71 9.10
N ASP A 24 -8.24 -2.09 10.06
CA ASP A 24 -8.24 -2.58 11.43
C ASP A 24 -9.45 -3.52 11.61
N THR A 25 -9.19 -4.68 12.19
CA THR A 25 -10.24 -5.61 12.63
C THR A 25 -10.40 -5.43 14.13
N ASP A 26 -11.66 -5.36 14.59
CA ASP A 26 -11.99 -5.20 16.00
C ASP A 26 -11.30 -6.26 16.86
N ALA A 27 -11.13 -5.93 18.14
CA ALA A 27 -10.56 -6.82 19.13
C ALA A 27 -11.20 -8.21 19.03
N ASP A 28 -10.37 -9.22 18.78
CA ASP A 28 -10.81 -10.61 18.86
C ASP A 28 -11.16 -10.97 20.32
N ASP A 29 -11.53 -12.24 20.54
CA ASP A 29 -11.82 -12.73 21.88
C ASP A 29 -10.64 -12.55 22.87
N ASP A 30 -9.41 -12.38 22.35
CA ASP A 30 -8.19 -12.16 23.12
C ASP A 30 -7.89 -10.66 23.38
N GLY A 31 -8.70 -9.75 22.82
CA GLY A 31 -8.65 -8.31 23.12
C GLY A 31 -7.72 -7.48 22.22
N TRP A 32 -7.22 -8.04 21.12
CA TRP A 32 -6.22 -7.36 20.27
C TRP A 32 -6.80 -6.87 18.95
N VAL A 33 -6.49 -5.62 18.61
CA VAL A 33 -6.80 -5.06 17.28
C VAL A 33 -5.74 -5.55 16.29
N THR A 34 -6.18 -6.17 15.21
CA THR A 34 -5.29 -6.57 14.11
C THR A 34 -5.40 -5.58 12.96
N SER A 35 -4.30 -4.90 12.65
CA SER A 35 -4.17 -4.01 11.48
C SER A 35 -3.58 -4.76 10.29
N THR A 36 -4.25 -4.72 9.15
CA THR A 36 -3.79 -5.30 7.88
C THR A 36 -3.51 -4.19 6.87
N ILE A 37 -2.33 -4.22 6.26
CA ILE A 37 -1.98 -3.37 5.11
C ILE A 37 -2.20 -4.15 3.82
N GLU A 38 -3.05 -3.64 2.94
CA GLU A 38 -3.42 -4.25 1.66
C GLU A 38 -3.58 -3.21 0.56
N GLU A 39 -3.87 -3.64 -0.67
CA GLU A 39 -4.18 -2.70 -1.76
C GLU A 39 -5.59 -2.10 -1.61
N TRP A 40 -5.71 -0.82 -1.97
CA TRP A 40 -7.00 -0.23 -2.31
C TRP A 40 -7.49 -0.78 -3.65
N ALA A 41 -8.73 -1.27 -3.67
CA ALA A 41 -9.45 -1.70 -4.86
C ALA A 41 -10.76 -0.91 -5.02
N ARG A 42 -11.29 -0.79 -6.24
CA ARG A 42 -12.55 -0.08 -6.53
C ARG A 42 -13.70 -0.51 -5.60
N ARG A 43 -13.81 -1.82 -5.35
CA ARG A 43 -14.82 -2.42 -4.46
C ARG A 43 -14.82 -1.84 -3.04
N HIS A 44 -13.69 -1.31 -2.56
CA HIS A 44 -13.57 -0.75 -1.21
C HIS A 44 -14.22 0.65 -1.11
N TRP A 45 -14.62 1.27 -2.22
CA TRP A 45 -15.28 2.58 -2.29
C TRP A 45 -16.81 2.51 -2.40
N GLY A 46 -17.39 1.32 -2.26
CA GLY A 46 -18.82 1.10 -2.47
C GLY A 46 -19.26 1.41 -3.91
N ALA A 47 -20.51 1.84 -4.09
CA ALA A 47 -21.06 2.11 -5.42
C ALA A 47 -20.34 3.24 -6.17
N GLY A 48 -19.75 4.20 -5.45
CA GLY A 48 -19.03 5.33 -6.07
C GLY A 48 -17.66 4.95 -6.68
N GLY A 49 -17.12 3.77 -6.37
CA GLY A 49 -15.84 3.32 -6.92
C GLY A 49 -15.87 3.10 -8.43
N ASP A 50 -17.04 2.79 -9.00
CA ASP A 50 -17.21 2.61 -10.44
C ASP A 50 -17.18 3.93 -11.20
N ASP A 51 -17.60 5.02 -10.55
CA ASP A 51 -17.64 6.37 -11.12
C ASP A 51 -16.26 7.06 -11.13
N PHE A 52 -15.23 6.44 -10.55
CA PHE A 52 -13.88 6.99 -10.55
C PHE A 52 -13.20 6.77 -11.91
N HIS A 53 -13.37 7.76 -12.79
CA HIS A 53 -12.68 7.81 -14.08
C HIS A 53 -11.16 7.97 -13.96
N TRP A 54 -10.67 8.47 -12.82
CA TRP A 54 -9.26 8.71 -12.55
C TRP A 54 -8.56 7.54 -11.83
N TRP A 55 -9.27 6.42 -11.61
CA TRP A 55 -8.72 5.25 -10.94
C TRP A 55 -7.72 4.48 -11.82
N CYS A 56 -6.52 4.23 -11.31
CA CYS A 56 -5.45 3.57 -12.05
C CYS A 56 -4.76 2.40 -11.32
N THR A 57 -5.03 2.15 -10.03
CA THR A 57 -4.26 1.19 -9.22
C THR A 57 -4.52 -0.27 -9.57
N ASP A 58 -5.60 -0.57 -10.30
CA ASP A 58 -5.92 -1.90 -10.82
C ASP A 58 -5.41 -2.13 -12.25
N ALA A 59 -4.87 -1.09 -12.90
CA ALA A 59 -4.37 -1.18 -14.26
C ALA A 59 -2.94 -1.77 -14.30
N PRO A 60 -2.56 -2.47 -15.38
CA PRO A 60 -1.19 -2.96 -15.58
C PRO A 60 -0.13 -1.87 -15.41
N ASP A 61 -0.44 -0.65 -15.82
CA ASP A 61 0.45 0.51 -15.80
C ASP A 61 0.82 0.95 -14.37
N ALA A 62 0.06 0.54 -13.34
CA ALA A 62 0.42 0.78 -11.94
C ALA A 62 1.54 -0.15 -11.44
N PHE A 63 1.86 -1.22 -12.16
CA PHE A 63 2.80 -2.26 -11.72
C PHE A 63 4.11 -2.26 -12.53
N VAL A 64 4.58 -1.08 -12.92
CA VAL A 64 5.82 -0.87 -13.70
C VAL A 64 6.97 -0.25 -12.87
N GLY A 65 6.80 -0.18 -11.55
CA GLY A 65 7.78 0.41 -10.63
C GLY A 65 9.14 -0.27 -10.67
N ARG A 66 10.22 0.52 -10.52
CA ARG A 66 11.61 0.02 -10.50
C ARG A 66 12.03 -0.54 -9.15
N GLU A 67 11.35 -0.10 -8.09
CA GLU A 67 11.62 -0.48 -6.71
C GLU A 67 10.37 -1.17 -6.14
N PRO A 68 10.54 -2.14 -5.23
CA PRO A 68 9.41 -2.75 -4.57
C PRO A 68 8.67 -1.73 -3.70
N VAL A 69 7.36 -1.89 -3.58
CA VAL A 69 6.45 -0.93 -2.91
C VAL A 69 6.92 -0.58 -1.50
N TYR A 70 7.41 -1.55 -0.72
CA TYR A 70 7.86 -1.27 0.65
C TYR A 70 9.04 -0.31 0.73
N ARG A 71 9.85 -0.18 -0.32
CA ARG A 71 10.93 0.83 -0.38
C ARG A 71 10.43 2.13 -0.99
N GLY A 72 9.69 2.04 -2.10
CA GLY A 72 9.21 3.21 -2.84
C GLY A 72 8.14 4.03 -2.09
N MET A 73 7.44 3.40 -1.13
CA MET A 73 6.42 4.02 -0.28
C MET A 73 6.79 3.95 1.21
N HIS A 74 8.07 4.15 1.52
CA HIS A 74 8.60 4.14 2.89
C HIS A 74 7.78 5.05 3.80
N ASP A 75 7.62 6.33 3.42
CA ASP A 75 7.00 7.33 4.29
C ASP A 75 5.54 6.99 4.56
N GLU A 76 4.78 6.58 3.54
CA GLU A 76 3.39 6.16 3.67
C GLU A 76 3.25 4.95 4.59
N LEU A 77 4.11 3.95 4.46
CA LEU A 77 4.07 2.76 5.32
C LEU A 77 4.43 3.11 6.77
N VAL A 78 5.45 3.95 6.98
CA VAL A 78 5.82 4.41 8.33
C VAL A 78 4.68 5.19 8.98
N GLU A 79 3.98 6.08 8.25
CA GLU A 79 2.80 6.75 8.81
C GLU A 79 1.65 5.79 9.11
N LEU A 80 1.49 4.70 8.32
CA LEU A 80 0.41 3.73 8.51
C LEU A 80 0.65 2.76 9.67
N VAL A 81 1.89 2.29 9.88
CA VAL A 81 2.21 1.22 10.84
C VAL A 81 3.21 1.61 11.92
N GLY A 82 3.86 2.76 11.80
CA GLY A 82 4.97 3.18 12.65
C GLY A 82 6.32 2.63 12.19
N GLN A 83 7.39 3.32 12.60
CA GLN A 83 8.77 3.00 12.18
C GLN A 83 9.18 1.57 12.56
N GLU A 84 8.90 1.14 13.78
CA GLU A 84 9.31 -0.18 14.28
C GLU A 84 8.72 -1.33 13.46
N VAL A 85 7.43 -1.25 13.14
CA VAL A 85 6.74 -2.25 12.32
C VAL A 85 7.25 -2.22 10.88
N TYR A 86 7.50 -1.02 10.35
CA TYR A 86 8.10 -0.86 9.03
C TYR A 86 9.48 -1.51 8.93
N ASP A 87 10.36 -1.28 9.92
CA ASP A 87 11.72 -1.82 9.92
C ASP A 87 11.72 -3.36 9.94
N LEU A 88 10.80 -3.96 10.70
CA LEU A 88 10.58 -5.42 10.71
C LEU A 88 10.11 -5.93 9.35
N LEU A 89 9.14 -5.26 8.73
CA LEU A 89 8.64 -5.61 7.39
C LEU A 89 9.75 -5.51 6.33
N ALA A 90 10.49 -4.40 6.32
CA ALA A 90 11.55 -4.14 5.36
C ALA A 90 12.66 -5.19 5.48
N SER A 91 13.08 -5.51 6.71
CA SER A 91 14.08 -6.55 6.98
C SER A 91 13.60 -7.91 6.47
N TYR A 92 12.37 -8.30 6.79
CA TYR A 92 11.78 -9.56 6.32
C TYR A 92 11.72 -9.66 4.78
N LEU A 93 11.31 -8.58 4.11
CA LEU A 93 11.22 -8.55 2.64
C LEU A 93 12.58 -8.51 1.97
N ASP A 94 13.56 -7.81 2.54
CA ASP A 94 14.95 -7.78 2.07
C ASP A 94 15.55 -9.19 2.08
N GLU A 95 15.44 -9.91 3.21
CA GLU A 95 15.89 -11.29 3.31
C GLU A 95 15.20 -12.23 2.31
N ARG A 96 13.88 -12.03 2.11
CA ARG A 96 13.07 -12.85 1.21
C ARG A 96 13.41 -12.58 -0.26
N SER A 97 13.78 -11.36 -0.62
CA SER A 97 14.13 -10.97 -2.00
C SER A 97 15.35 -11.74 -2.53
N GLY A 98 16.30 -12.08 -1.65
CA GLY A 98 17.45 -12.92 -2.01
C GLY A 98 17.15 -14.42 -2.14
N ARG A 99 15.95 -14.86 -1.72
CA ARG A 99 15.59 -16.28 -1.59
C ARG A 99 14.36 -16.70 -2.41
N SER A 100 13.67 -15.77 -3.05
CA SER A 100 12.42 -16.05 -3.77
C SER A 100 12.31 -15.24 -5.06
N VAL A 101 11.58 -15.79 -6.02
CA VAL A 101 11.27 -15.11 -7.28
C VAL A 101 9.88 -14.48 -7.16
N PRO A 102 9.75 -13.14 -7.24
CA PRO A 102 8.45 -12.48 -7.24
C PRO A 102 7.62 -12.93 -8.45
N LEU A 103 6.34 -13.20 -8.22
CA LEU A 103 5.38 -13.43 -9.30
C LEU A 103 4.81 -12.09 -9.78
N PRO A 104 4.50 -11.95 -11.08
CA PRO A 104 3.86 -10.75 -11.60
C PRO A 104 2.49 -10.54 -10.95
N HIS A 105 2.14 -9.28 -10.72
CA HIS A 105 0.84 -8.89 -10.18
C HIS A 105 -0.30 -9.46 -11.07
N PRO A 106 -1.43 -9.91 -10.50
CA PRO A 106 -2.57 -10.39 -11.27
C PRO A 106 -3.07 -9.41 -12.36
N ALA A 107 -2.94 -8.10 -12.15
CA ALA A 107 -3.27 -7.08 -13.15
C ALA A 107 -2.44 -7.18 -14.44
N LEU A 108 -1.23 -7.78 -14.37
CA LEU A 108 -0.37 -8.00 -15.54
C LEU A 108 -0.77 -9.24 -16.35
N LYS A 109 -1.68 -10.08 -15.84
CA LYS A 109 -2.17 -11.24 -16.58
C LYS A 109 -3.08 -10.75 -17.71
N LYS A 110 -2.71 -11.05 -18.96
CA LYS A 110 -3.61 -10.88 -20.10
C LYS A 110 -4.84 -11.78 -19.88
N LYS A 111 -6.04 -11.19 -20.00
CA LYS A 111 -7.29 -11.95 -20.13
C LYS A 111 -7.30 -12.71 -21.45
#